data_AF-A0A7R9WAB0-F1
#
_entry.id   AF-A0A7R9WAB0-F1
#
_cell.length_a   1.000
_cell.length_b   1.000
_cell.length_c   1.000
_cell.angle_alpha   90.00
_cell.angle_beta   90.00
_cell.angle_gamma   90.00
#
_symmetry.space_group_name_H-M   'P 1'
#
loop_
_entity.id
_entity.type
_entity.pdbx_description
1 polymer ?
#
loop_
_entity_poly.entity_id
_entity_poly.type
_entity_poly.pdbx_seq_one_letter_code
_entity_poly.pdbx_strand_id
1 'polypeptide(L)'
;SKLGEKVSEQMQKVRTPKTKRDRSTQYFDQSIDDEDEDSITKQSMTRQQIITEIQRTQKMMSTTTNAEVRGSCQKRVEELKLKLEALTADNGSTKGLPG
;
A
#
# COMPACT_ATOMS: atom_id res chain seq x y z
N SER A 1 35.14 42.26 -28.01
CA SER A 1 34.35 41.74 -26.87
C SER A 1 33.06 41.14 -27.38
N LYS A 2 32.73 39.94 -26.88
CA LYS A 2 31.68 39.03 -27.34
C LYS A 2 30.29 39.64 -27.09
N LEU A 3 29.48 39.80 -28.14
CA LEU A 3 28.04 40.04 -28.04
C LEU A 3 27.33 38.68 -28.02
N GLY A 4 26.51 38.48 -26.98
CA GLY A 4 25.89 37.21 -26.63
C GLY A 4 24.87 36.68 -27.64
N GLU A 5 24.95 35.36 -27.85
CA GLU A 5 23.85 34.38 -27.95
C GLU A 5 22.42 34.98 -28.07
N LYS A 6 21.69 34.94 -29.20
CA LYS A 6 21.18 33.76 -29.97
C LYS A 6 20.68 32.68 -28.99
N VAL A 7 19.42 32.29 -28.90
CA VAL A 7 18.48 31.89 -29.97
C VAL A 7 17.06 31.85 -29.37
N SER A 8 16.11 32.51 -30.03
CA SER A 8 14.67 32.29 -29.82
C SER A 8 14.25 31.07 -30.65
N GLU A 9 14.16 29.90 -30.03
CA GLU A 9 13.71 28.69 -30.71
C GLU A 9 12.19 28.52 -30.53
N GLN A 10 11.49 28.95 -31.58
CA GLN A 10 10.09 28.67 -31.83
C GLN A 10 9.86 27.16 -32.02
N MET A 11 8.70 26.72 -31.55
CA MET A 11 8.08 25.44 -31.84
C MET A 11 8.22 25.00 -33.31
N GLN A 12 8.53 23.73 -33.58
CA GLN A 12 7.71 22.84 -34.40
C GLN A 12 8.34 21.45 -34.70
N LYS A 13 7.47 20.43 -34.61
CA LYS A 13 7.36 19.22 -35.45
C LYS A 13 8.40 18.08 -35.40
N VAL A 14 7.89 16.94 -34.89
CA VAL A 14 7.76 15.64 -35.59
C VAL A 14 9.01 15.08 -36.29
N ARG A 15 9.61 14.03 -35.71
CA ARG A 15 9.92 12.73 -36.37
C ARG A 15 10.64 11.78 -35.41
N THR A 16 10.11 10.56 -35.29
CA THR A 16 10.74 9.42 -34.59
C THR A 16 11.98 8.92 -35.32
N PRO A 17 12.88 8.21 -34.62
CA PRO A 17 13.49 7.01 -35.19
C PRO A 17 13.20 5.78 -34.32
N LYS A 18 12.69 4.74 -34.99
CA LYS A 18 12.44 3.40 -34.44
C LYS A 18 13.72 2.81 -33.87
N THR A 19 13.74 2.54 -32.57
CA THR A 19 14.76 1.66 -31.98
C THR A 19 14.25 0.23 -32.07
N LYS A 20 14.78 -0.54 -33.02
CA LYS A 20 14.72 -2.00 -32.93
C LYS A 20 15.60 -2.42 -31.76
N ARG A 21 14.99 -2.79 -30.64
CA ARG A 21 15.67 -3.54 -29.59
C ARG A 21 15.03 -4.92 -29.55
N ASP A 22 15.66 -5.82 -30.31
CA ASP A 22 15.57 -7.25 -30.08
C ASP A 22 15.91 -7.49 -28.60
N ARG A 23 14.89 -7.80 -27.81
CA ARG A 23 15.08 -8.48 -26.54
C ARG A 23 13.87 -9.35 -26.27
N SER A 24 13.97 -10.58 -26.76
CA SER A 24 13.30 -11.73 -26.19
C SER A 24 13.32 -11.61 -24.66
N THR A 25 12.16 -11.32 -24.10
CA THR A 25 11.78 -11.56 -22.71
C THR A 25 10.47 -12.31 -22.87
N GLN A 26 10.58 -13.60 -23.14
CA GLN A 26 10.29 -14.65 -22.14
C GLN A 26 9.13 -14.24 -21.24
N TYR A 27 8.03 -14.97 -21.45
CA TYR A 27 6.88 -15.13 -20.57
C TYR A 27 7.14 -14.69 -19.15
N PHE A 28 6.39 -13.70 -18.72
CA PHE A 28 5.84 -13.71 -17.37
C PHE A 28 4.45 -13.08 -17.44
N ASP A 29 3.57 -13.78 -18.14
CA ASP A 29 2.14 -13.68 -17.86
C ASP A 29 1.93 -14.46 -16.55
N GLN A 30 2.34 -13.84 -15.43
CA GLN A 30 1.71 -14.17 -14.17
C GLN A 30 0.37 -13.48 -14.22
N SER A 31 -0.62 -14.21 -14.72
CA SER A 31 -2.00 -14.05 -14.33
C SER A 31 -2.03 -13.97 -12.81
N ILE A 32 -1.99 -12.75 -12.28
CA ILE A 32 -2.55 -12.46 -10.98
C ILE A 32 -4.02 -12.72 -11.22
N ASP A 33 -4.51 -13.87 -10.76
CA ASP A 33 -5.92 -14.18 -10.77
C ASP A 33 -6.65 -12.97 -10.17
N ASP A 34 -7.66 -12.42 -10.86
CA ASP A 34 -8.41 -11.25 -10.39
C ASP A 34 -8.96 -11.46 -8.94
N GLU A 35 -9.05 -12.70 -8.49
CA GLU A 35 -9.39 -13.11 -7.12
C GLU A 35 -8.35 -12.69 -6.06
N ASP A 36 -7.05 -12.65 -6.41
CA ASP A 36 -5.97 -12.24 -5.51
C ASP A 36 -5.94 -10.72 -5.32
N GLU A 37 -6.24 -9.92 -6.35
CA GLU A 37 -6.34 -8.46 -6.23
C GLU A 37 -7.51 -8.06 -5.31
N ASP A 38 -8.64 -8.76 -5.45
CA ASP A 38 -9.83 -8.59 -4.63
C ASP A 38 -9.56 -8.97 -3.16
N SER A 39 -8.82 -10.05 -2.93
CA SER A 39 -8.43 -10.52 -1.61
C SER A 39 -7.46 -9.55 -0.90
N ILE A 40 -6.43 -9.09 -1.61
CA ILE A 40 -5.46 -8.11 -1.11
C ILE A 40 -6.17 -6.79 -0.76
N THR A 41 -7.09 -6.34 -1.60
CA THR A 41 -7.86 -5.11 -1.39
C THR A 41 -8.77 -5.22 -0.15
N LYS A 42 -9.48 -6.34 0.01
CA LYS A 42 -10.33 -6.63 1.19
C LYS A 42 -9.53 -6.69 2.48
N GLN A 43 -8.36 -7.34 2.47
CA GLN A 43 -7.48 -7.40 3.63
C GLN A 43 -6.91 -6.02 3.99
N SER A 44 -6.50 -5.23 3.00
CA SER A 44 -6.01 -3.86 3.20
C SER A 44 -7.08 -2.97 3.84
N MET A 45 -8.33 -3.04 3.35
CA MET A 45 -9.47 -2.33 3.92
C MET A 45 -9.73 -2.77 5.37
N THR A 46 -9.71 -4.07 5.64
CA THR A 46 -9.92 -4.64 6.98
C THR A 46 -8.83 -4.16 7.95
N ARG A 47 -7.57 -4.17 7.53
CA ARG A 47 -6.44 -3.64 8.29
C ARG A 47 -6.61 -2.15 8.60
N GLN A 48 -7.02 -1.35 7.62
CA GLN A 48 -7.26 0.08 7.82
C GLN A 48 -8.42 0.35 8.80
N GLN A 49 -9.49 -0.45 8.74
CA GLN A 49 -10.60 -0.37 9.69
C GLN A 49 -10.15 -0.68 11.11
N ILE A 50 -9.35 -1.72 11.31
CA ILE A 50 -8.82 -2.10 12.63
C ILE A 50 -7.93 -0.98 13.19
N ILE A 51 -7.03 -0.42 12.37
CA ILE A 51 -6.18 0.71 12.77
C ILE A 51 -7.03 1.91 13.21
N THR A 52 -8.06 2.22 12.44
CA THR A 52 -8.98 3.34 12.73
C THR A 52 -9.72 3.11 14.06
N GLU A 53 -10.17 1.88 14.31
CA GLU A 53 -10.87 1.53 15.54
C GLU A 53 -9.93 1.56 16.76
N ILE A 54 -8.67 1.16 16.61
CA ILE A 54 -7.64 1.31 17.65
C ILE A 54 -7.49 2.79 18.01
N GLN A 55 -7.32 3.67 17.02
CA GLN A 55 -7.17 5.11 17.23
C GLN A 55 -8.40 5.71 17.91
N ARG A 56 -9.61 5.33 17.49
CA ARG A 56 -10.87 5.77 18.12
C ARG A 56 -10.94 5.33 19.57
N THR A 57 -10.62 4.07 19.85
CA THR A 57 -10.67 3.50 21.20
C THR A 57 -9.64 4.16 22.12
N GLN A 58 -8.43 4.39 21.63
CA GLN A 58 -7.39 5.14 22.36
C GLN A 58 -7.82 6.59 22.63
N LYS A 59 -8.44 7.26 21.65
CA LYS A 59 -9.00 8.61 21.87
C LYS A 59 -10.06 8.60 22.97
N MET A 60 -10.95 7.61 22.98
CA MET A 60 -11.96 7.46 24.03
C MET A 60 -11.33 7.27 25.42
N MET A 61 -10.24 6.49 25.52
CA MET A 61 -9.49 6.34 26.77
C MET A 61 -8.89 7.65 27.28
N SER A 62 -8.40 8.49 26.39
CA SER A 62 -7.82 9.80 26.72
C SER A 62 -8.88 10.81 27.18
N THR A 63 -10.12 10.66 26.73
CA THR A 63 -11.21 11.59 27.09
C THR A 63 -12.10 11.10 28.23
N THR A 64 -12.13 9.80 28.49
CA THR A 64 -13.02 9.22 29.51
C THR A 64 -12.41 9.33 30.91
N THR A 65 -13.22 9.79 31.86
CA THR A 65 -12.88 9.80 33.29
C THR A 65 -13.33 8.54 34.02
N ASN A 66 -14.21 7.73 33.40
CA ASN A 66 -14.70 6.49 33.96
C ASN A 66 -13.65 5.37 33.82
N ALA A 67 -13.23 4.79 34.95
CA ALA A 67 -12.21 3.76 35.00
C ALA A 67 -12.63 2.43 34.36
N GLU A 68 -13.90 2.05 34.47
CA GLU A 68 -14.45 0.82 33.87
C GLU A 68 -14.48 0.93 32.34
N VAL A 69 -14.89 2.10 31.83
CA VAL A 69 -14.84 2.41 30.39
C VAL A 69 -13.40 2.39 29.90
N ARG A 70 -12.47 2.99 30.65
CA ARG A 70 -11.04 2.99 30.31
C ARG A 70 -10.46 1.58 30.25
N GLY A 71 -10.78 0.73 31.24
CA GLY A 71 -10.36 -0.67 31.26
C GLY A 71 -10.93 -1.49 30.09
N SER A 72 -12.22 -1.28 29.77
CA SER A 72 -12.87 -1.92 28.63
C SER A 72 -12.22 -1.49 27.30
N CYS A 73 -11.94 -0.20 27.14
CA CYS A 73 -11.23 0.31 25.97
C CYS A 73 -9.80 -0.23 25.86
N GLN A 74 -9.08 -0.37 26.99
CA GLN A 74 -7.73 -0.94 26.97
C GLN A 74 -7.75 -2.39 26.45
N LYS A 75 -8.64 -3.22 27.01
CA LYS A 75 -8.83 -4.61 26.54
C LYS A 75 -9.17 -4.64 25.04
N ARG A 76 -10.05 -3.75 24.60
CA ARG A 76 -10.43 -3.65 23.19
C ARG A 76 -9.25 -3.28 22.28
N VAL A 77 -8.37 -2.38 22.72
CA VAL A 77 -7.14 -2.04 21.98
C VAL A 77 -6.23 -3.25 21.85
N GLU A 78 -6.04 -4.02 22.92
CA GLU A 78 -5.22 -5.26 22.89
C GLU A 78 -5.80 -6.30 21.92
N GLU A 79 -7.11 -6.55 21.96
CA GLU A 79 -7.79 -7.44 21.00
C GLU A 79 -7.61 -7.00 19.54
N LEU A 80 -7.73 -5.71 19.27
CA LEU A 80 -7.59 -5.17 17.92
C LEU A 80 -6.14 -5.26 17.42
N LYS A 81 -5.15 -5.08 18.30
CA LYS A 81 -3.73 -5.27 17.96
C LYS A 81 -3.43 -6.72 17.60
N LEU A 82 -3.94 -7.69 18.36
CA LEU A 82 -3.80 -9.11 18.03
C LEU A 82 -4.43 -9.46 16.68
N LYS A 83 -5.61 -8.91 16.37
CA LYS A 83 -6.24 -9.09 15.05
C LYS A 83 -5.41 -8.48 13.92
N LEU A 84 -4.81 -7.32 14.16
CA LEU A 84 -3.94 -6.66 13.18
C LEU A 84 -2.67 -7.48 12.90
N GLU A 85 -2.06 -8.05 13.94
CA GLU A 85 -0.91 -8.94 13.84
C GLU A 85 -1.29 -10.22 13.07
N ALA A 86 -2.43 -10.83 13.38
CA ALA A 86 -2.93 -12.02 12.68
C ALA A 86 -3.13 -11.75 11.17
N LEU A 87 -3.75 -10.62 10.81
CA LEU A 87 -3.90 -10.22 9.39
C LEU A 87 -2.56 -9.95 8.71
N THR A 88 -1.56 -9.47 9.44
CA THR A 88 -0.23 -9.22 8.87
C THR A 88 0.54 -10.54 8.67
N ALA A 89 0.36 -11.51 9.58
CA ALA A 89 0.97 -12.83 9.49
C ALA A 89 0.37 -13.69 8.36
N ASP A 90 -0.95 -13.60 8.15
CA ASP A 90 -1.65 -14.31 7.07
C ASP A 90 -1.12 -13.89 5.69
N ASN A 91 -0.85 -12.59 5.50
CA ASN A 91 -0.28 -12.05 4.27
C ASN A 91 1.21 -12.40 4.05
N GLY A 92 1.91 -12.86 5.07
CA GLY A 92 3.31 -13.31 4.98
C GLY A 92 3.47 -14.79 4.64
N SER A 93 2.40 -15.60 4.75
CA SER A 93 2.47 -17.07 4.63
C SER A 93 2.43 -17.60 3.19
N THR A 94 2.25 -16.75 2.17
CA THR A 94 2.20 -17.20 0.77
C THR A 94 3.57 -17.31 0.10
N LYS A 95 4.68 -17.13 0.83
CA LYS A 95 6.04 -17.34 0.28
C LYS A 95 6.88 -18.28 1.16
N GLY A 96 6.84 -19.57 0.83
CA GLY A 96 8.00 -20.45 1.00
C GLY A 96 7.72 -21.82 1.62
N LEU A 97 7.44 -22.80 0.77
CA LEU A 97 7.84 -24.19 0.98
C LEU A 97 8.34 -24.75 -0.37
N PRO A 98 9.66 -24.85 -0.61
CA PRO A 98 10.18 -25.74 -1.65
C PRO A 98 10.12 -27.18 -1.13
N GLY A 99 9.39 -28.03 -1.85
CA GLY A 99 9.49 -29.49 -1.75
C GLY A 99 10.60 -30.04 -2.62
#